data_AF-A0AAD0YTV3-F1
#
_entry.id   AF-A0AAD0YTV3-F1
#
_cell.length_a   1.000
_cell.length_b   1.000
_cell.length_c   1.000
_cell.angle_alpha   90.00
_cell.angle_beta   90.00
_cell.angle_gamma   90.00
#
_symmetry.space_group_name_H-M   'P 1'
#
loop_
_entity.id
_entity.type
_entity.pdbx_description
1 polymer ?
#
loop_
_entity_poly.entity_id
_entity_poly.type
_entity_poly.pdbx_seq_one_letter_code
_entity_poly.pdbx_strand_id
1 'polypeptide(L)'
;MYKNLIVVFFLILLTGCGKAQNNKSESSLPAIEFSKKLGQTKDVQLVDVRTPGEFRNGHLKNAMNIDWSADDFNEKSKALDKSKPVFVYCMSGPRSMAAAAKLKEMGFKNVYEMQGGMMKWRNASLPEVKVSHSAGMSLAQYNEMLKSSTPVLVDFYAEWCAPCKKMEPYLKKMAAEMPEKVKIIRIKADENTELCKELNVSALPVLKLYKNDIVVWDNLGFVTEEEVKKQILK
;
A
#
# COMPACT_ATOMS: atom_id res chain seq x y z
N MET A 1 -4.76 -54.00 75.74
CA MET A 1 -5.36 -52.66 75.59
C MET A 1 -4.23 -51.67 75.83
N TYR A 2 -3.68 -50.87 74.91
CA TYR A 2 -4.13 -50.15 73.71
C TYR A 2 -3.04 -50.25 72.62
N LYS A 3 -3.36 -50.76 71.43
CA LYS A 3 -3.53 -50.04 70.14
C LYS A 3 -2.26 -49.40 69.55
N ASN A 4 -1.74 -50.08 68.53
CA ASN A 4 -0.76 -49.62 67.55
C ASN A 4 -1.14 -48.25 66.96
N LEU A 5 -0.17 -47.34 66.89
CA LEU A 5 -0.25 -46.19 65.99
C LEU A 5 1.14 -45.95 65.37
N ILE A 6 1.40 -46.65 64.28
CA ILE A 6 2.52 -46.36 63.39
C ILE A 6 2.15 -45.08 62.63
N VAL A 7 2.77 -43.96 62.99
CA VAL A 7 2.67 -42.70 62.25
C VAL A 7 3.81 -42.65 61.24
N VAL A 8 3.55 -43.12 60.02
CA VAL A 8 4.39 -42.82 58.86
C VAL A 8 4.04 -41.41 58.41
N PHE A 9 4.84 -40.41 58.81
CA PHE A 9 4.71 -39.07 58.25
C PHE A 9 5.56 -38.99 56.98
N PHE A 10 4.85 -39.06 55.86
CA PHE A 10 5.35 -39.06 54.50
C PHE A 10 6.11 -37.74 54.22
N LEU A 11 7.43 -37.81 54.06
CA LEU A 11 8.26 -36.68 53.66
C LEU A 11 8.07 -36.44 52.15
N ILE A 12 7.07 -35.65 51.78
CA ILE A 12 6.83 -35.24 50.39
C ILE A 12 7.93 -34.24 49.98
N LEU A 13 8.97 -34.75 49.34
CA LEU A 13 9.91 -33.95 48.56
C LEU A 13 9.17 -33.38 47.34
N LEU A 14 8.68 -32.15 47.45
CA LEU A 14 8.21 -31.36 46.32
C LEU A 14 9.42 -30.94 45.47
N THR A 15 9.90 -31.82 44.61
CA THR A 15 10.71 -31.45 43.45
C THR A 15 9.81 -30.74 42.45
N GLY A 16 9.51 -29.47 42.73
CA GLY A 16 8.89 -28.57 41.78
C GLY A 16 9.89 -28.18 40.71
N CYS A 17 9.99 -28.97 39.64
CA CYS A 17 10.52 -28.47 38.39
C CYS A 17 9.57 -27.38 37.88
N GLY A 18 9.86 -26.12 38.22
CA GLY A 18 9.28 -24.97 37.55
C GLY A 18 9.68 -25.01 36.09
N LYS A 19 8.83 -25.63 35.24
CA LYS A 19 8.85 -25.35 33.81
C LYS A 19 8.62 -23.85 33.69
N ALA A 20 9.66 -23.11 33.32
CA ALA A 20 9.50 -21.76 32.82
C ALA A 20 8.42 -21.81 31.73
N GLN A 21 7.27 -21.20 32.01
CA GLN A 21 6.22 -21.04 31.01
C GLN A 21 6.80 -20.16 29.92
N ASN A 22 7.32 -20.80 28.88
CA ASN A 22 7.54 -20.18 27.57
C ASN A 22 6.15 -19.84 27.01
N ASN A 23 5.57 -18.73 27.48
CA ASN A 23 4.46 -18.03 26.84
C ASN A 23 5.00 -17.43 25.53
N LYS A 24 5.38 -18.28 24.57
CA LYS A 24 5.41 -17.88 23.17
C LYS A 24 3.96 -17.55 22.84
N SER A 25 3.64 -16.26 22.86
CA SER A 25 2.29 -15.73 22.63
C SER A 25 1.65 -16.44 21.45
N GLU A 26 0.65 -17.29 21.70
CA GLU A 26 -0.10 -18.05 20.68
C GLU A 26 -0.72 -17.13 19.60
N SER A 27 -0.82 -15.84 19.94
CA SER A 27 -1.30 -14.75 19.10
C SER A 27 -0.24 -13.99 18.30
N SER A 28 1.06 -14.26 18.44
CA SER A 28 2.12 -13.60 17.67
C SER A 28 2.94 -14.67 16.95
N LEU A 29 2.85 -14.71 15.63
CA LEU A 29 3.24 -15.84 14.79
C LEU A 29 4.36 -15.45 13.83
N PRO A 30 5.41 -16.27 13.67
CA PRO A 30 6.35 -16.13 12.57
C PRO A 30 5.64 -16.16 11.20
N ALA A 31 6.18 -15.47 10.20
CA ALA A 31 5.52 -15.29 8.90
C ALA A 31 5.01 -16.59 8.23
N ILE A 32 5.77 -17.69 8.31
CA ILE A 32 5.35 -18.99 7.74
C ILE A 32 4.15 -19.56 8.51
N GLU A 33 4.17 -19.54 9.84
CA GLU A 33 3.06 -20.02 10.66
C GLU A 33 1.83 -19.10 10.56
N PHE A 34 2.06 -17.79 10.45
CA PHE A 34 1.02 -16.82 10.16
C PHE A 34 0.33 -17.14 8.83
N SER A 35 1.10 -17.38 7.76
CA SER A 35 0.59 -17.77 6.43
C SER A 35 -0.24 -19.05 6.49
N LYS A 36 0.29 -20.09 7.13
CA LYS A 36 -0.38 -21.38 7.30
C LYS A 36 -1.70 -21.22 8.07
N LYS A 37 -1.68 -20.52 9.20
CA LYS A 37 -2.87 -20.31 10.02
C LYS A 37 -3.91 -19.45 9.29
N LEU A 38 -3.48 -18.39 8.60
CA LEU A 38 -4.34 -17.54 7.77
C LEU A 38 -5.07 -18.38 6.71
N GLY A 39 -4.37 -19.28 6.01
CA GLY A 39 -4.96 -20.15 4.99
C GLY A 39 -5.88 -21.26 5.54
N GLN A 40 -5.76 -21.60 6.82
CA GLN A 40 -6.58 -22.63 7.49
C GLN A 40 -7.77 -22.07 8.26
N THR A 41 -7.84 -20.75 8.42
CA THR A 41 -8.88 -20.09 9.21
C THR A 41 -9.98 -19.56 8.29
N LYS A 42 -11.24 -19.86 8.62
CA LYS A 42 -12.41 -19.34 7.90
C LYS A 42 -12.80 -17.96 8.41
N ASP A 43 -13.44 -17.17 7.54
CA ASP A 43 -14.03 -15.86 7.87
C ASP A 43 -13.05 -14.87 8.51
N VAL A 44 -11.80 -14.87 8.02
CA VAL A 44 -10.73 -14.00 8.52
C VAL A 44 -10.92 -12.54 8.14
N GLN A 45 -10.47 -11.66 9.03
CA GLN A 45 -10.29 -10.24 8.77
C GLN A 45 -8.79 -9.95 8.74
N LEU A 46 -8.23 -9.77 7.55
CA LEU A 46 -6.81 -9.47 7.38
C LEU A 46 -6.60 -7.95 7.37
N VAL A 47 -5.76 -7.43 8.25
CA VAL A 47 -5.56 -5.99 8.47
C VAL A 47 -4.08 -5.65 8.29
N ASP A 48 -3.81 -4.79 7.33
CA ASP A 48 -2.51 -4.14 7.14
C ASP A 48 -2.52 -2.79 7.84
N VAL A 49 -1.71 -2.64 8.88
CA VAL A 49 -1.68 -1.41 9.69
C VAL A 49 -0.56 -0.45 9.30
N ARG A 50 0.00 -0.62 8.10
CA ARG A 50 0.93 0.34 7.51
C ARG A 50 0.19 1.55 6.94
N THR A 51 0.96 2.54 6.50
CA THR A 51 0.41 3.69 5.79
C THR A 51 -0.24 3.29 4.47
N PRO A 52 -1.19 4.09 3.93
CA PRO A 52 -1.75 3.85 2.61
C PRO A 52 -0.72 3.77 1.48
N GLY A 53 0.38 4.52 1.58
CA GLY A 53 1.48 4.44 0.60
C GLY A 53 2.20 3.09 0.64
N GLU A 54 2.53 2.60 1.84
CA GLU A 54 3.14 1.28 2.01
C GLU A 54 2.21 0.15 1.55
N PHE A 55 0.90 0.26 1.83
CA PHE A 55 -0.11 -0.70 1.40
C PHE A 55 -0.22 -0.76 -0.12
N ARG A 56 -0.28 0.41 -0.78
CA ARG A 56 -0.27 0.50 -2.25
C ARG A 56 1.00 -0.10 -2.86
N ASN A 57 2.15 -0.01 -2.20
CA ASN A 57 3.41 -0.58 -2.72
C ASN A 57 3.57 -2.09 -2.48
N GLY A 58 2.46 -2.79 -2.31
CA GLY A 58 2.39 -4.24 -2.14
C GLY A 58 1.96 -4.65 -0.75
N HIS A 59 0.99 -5.56 -0.66
CA HIS A 59 0.29 -5.99 0.55
C HIS A 59 -0.22 -7.43 0.40
N LEU A 60 -0.71 -8.05 1.47
CA LEU A 60 -1.27 -9.39 1.39
C LEU A 60 -2.65 -9.38 0.72
N LYS A 61 -2.96 -10.40 -0.11
CA LYS A 61 -4.23 -10.49 -0.81
C LYS A 61 -5.42 -10.41 0.16
N ASN A 62 -6.42 -9.59 -0.18
CA ASN A 62 -7.63 -9.34 0.62
C ASN A 62 -7.40 -8.61 1.95
N ALA A 63 -6.22 -8.03 2.18
CA ALA A 63 -5.98 -7.20 3.35
C ALA A 63 -6.78 -5.88 3.28
N MET A 64 -7.32 -5.45 4.42
CA MET A 64 -7.88 -4.12 4.63
C MET A 64 -6.79 -3.20 5.19
N ASN A 65 -6.67 -1.98 4.68
CA ASN A 65 -5.69 -1.03 5.22
C ASN A 65 -6.32 -0.17 6.33
N ILE A 66 -5.85 -0.35 7.56
CA ILE A 66 -6.25 0.45 8.72
C ILE A 66 -4.97 0.97 9.37
N ASP A 67 -4.51 2.13 8.92
CA ASP A 67 -3.22 2.73 9.32
C ASP A 67 -3.13 2.95 10.84
N TRP A 68 -2.16 2.29 11.48
CA TRP A 68 -1.89 2.47 12.91
C TRP A 68 -1.37 3.86 13.26
N SER A 69 -0.68 4.50 12.32
CA SER A 69 -0.08 5.82 12.52
C SER A 69 -1.06 6.98 12.29
N ALA A 70 -2.29 6.68 11.84
CA ALA A 70 -3.35 7.67 11.71
C ALA A 70 -4.15 7.81 13.01
N ASP A 71 -4.66 9.02 13.26
CA ASP A 71 -5.48 9.32 14.45
C ASP A 71 -6.85 8.59 14.45
N ASP A 72 -7.21 7.92 13.35
CA ASP A 72 -8.51 7.28 13.15
C ASP A 72 -8.50 5.74 13.23
N PHE A 73 -7.39 5.13 13.69
CA PHE A 73 -7.28 3.67 13.80
C PHE A 73 -8.42 3.04 14.61
N ASN A 74 -8.74 3.61 15.78
CA ASN A 74 -9.80 3.09 16.65
C ASN A 74 -11.18 3.17 16.00
N GLU A 75 -11.47 4.28 15.30
CA GLU A 75 -12.75 4.48 14.62
C GLU A 75 -12.90 3.52 13.45
N LYS A 76 -11.90 3.40 12.58
CA LYS A 76 -11.92 2.46 11.45
C LYS A 76 -12.00 1.00 11.91
N SER A 77 -11.34 0.66 13.02
CA SER A 77 -11.39 -0.70 13.59
C SER A 77 -12.78 -1.11 14.09
N LYS A 78 -13.72 -0.17 14.30
CA LYS A 78 -15.12 -0.50 14.65
C LYS A 78 -15.88 -1.18 13.50
N ALA A 79 -15.41 -1.02 12.25
CA ALA A 79 -15.99 -1.71 11.09
C ALA A 79 -15.67 -3.22 11.08
N LEU A 80 -14.70 -3.67 11.88
CA LEU A 80 -14.37 -5.08 12.01
C LEU A 80 -15.36 -5.80 12.92
N ASP A 81 -15.70 -7.03 12.56
CA ASP A 81 -16.55 -7.92 13.34
C ASP A 81 -15.76 -8.55 14.50
N LYS A 82 -16.13 -8.24 15.74
CA LYS A 82 -15.44 -8.74 16.95
C LYS A 82 -15.55 -10.25 17.16
N SER A 83 -16.49 -10.92 16.48
CA SER A 83 -16.66 -12.37 16.55
C SER A 83 -15.71 -13.14 15.64
N LYS A 84 -15.16 -12.47 14.61
CA LYS A 84 -14.30 -13.08 13.59
C LYS A 84 -12.81 -12.96 13.93
N PRO A 85 -11.97 -13.92 13.52
CA PRO A 85 -10.53 -13.84 13.70
C PRO A 85 -9.92 -12.64 12.95
N VAL A 86 -9.09 -11.85 13.62
CA VAL A 86 -8.34 -10.74 13.02
C VAL A 86 -6.88 -11.14 12.88
N PHE A 87 -6.35 -11.03 11.67
CA PHE A 87 -4.95 -11.22 11.35
C PHE A 87 -4.35 -9.85 11.06
N VAL A 88 -3.32 -9.43 11.78
CA VAL A 88 -2.76 -8.08 11.70
C VAL A 88 -1.27 -8.11 11.43
N TYR A 89 -0.81 -7.25 10.53
CA TYR A 89 0.61 -7.13 10.21
C TYR A 89 0.99 -5.71 9.82
N CYS A 90 2.30 -5.43 9.92
CA CYS A 90 2.87 -4.19 9.42
C CYS A 90 4.17 -4.47 8.64
N MET A 91 5.07 -3.50 8.50
CA MET A 91 6.33 -3.71 7.79
C MET A 91 7.31 -4.63 8.54
N SER A 92 7.53 -4.37 9.84
CA SER A 92 8.61 -5.02 10.62
C SER A 92 8.17 -5.58 11.98
N GLY A 93 6.91 -5.43 12.39
CA GLY A 93 6.36 -5.94 13.65
C GLY A 93 5.84 -4.90 14.67
N PRO A 94 6.57 -3.80 14.99
CA PRO A 94 6.18 -2.92 16.11
C PRO A 94 4.76 -2.34 16.02
N ARG A 95 4.36 -1.83 14.85
CA ARG A 95 3.00 -1.29 14.63
C ARG A 95 1.92 -2.37 14.75
N SER A 96 2.17 -3.59 14.24
CA SER A 96 1.19 -4.68 14.29
C SER A 96 1.07 -5.26 15.69
N MET A 97 2.15 -5.32 16.46
CA MET A 97 2.10 -5.66 17.88
C MET A 97 1.23 -4.68 18.68
N ALA A 98 1.42 -3.37 18.48
CA ALA A 98 0.64 -2.35 19.15
C ALA A 98 -0.84 -2.38 18.73
N ALA A 99 -1.10 -2.50 17.42
CA ALA A 99 -2.46 -2.67 16.88
C ALA A 99 -3.14 -3.94 17.42
N ALA A 100 -2.43 -5.07 17.50
CA ALA A 100 -2.97 -6.30 18.05
C ALA A 100 -3.36 -6.16 19.53
N ALA A 101 -2.52 -5.49 20.33
CA ALA A 101 -2.83 -5.18 21.72
C ALA A 101 -4.09 -4.31 21.83
N LYS A 102 -4.19 -3.27 20.99
CA LYS A 102 -5.34 -2.38 20.98
C LYS A 102 -6.64 -3.09 20.56
N LEU A 103 -6.58 -3.94 19.54
CA LEU A 103 -7.74 -4.75 19.14
C LEU A 103 -8.20 -5.69 20.26
N LYS A 104 -7.28 -6.32 21.01
CA LYS A 104 -7.66 -7.12 22.17
C LYS A 104 -8.34 -6.29 23.25
N GLU A 105 -7.81 -5.10 23.55
CA GLU A 105 -8.43 -4.12 24.47
C GLU A 105 -9.85 -3.73 24.02
N MET A 106 -10.07 -3.60 22.71
CA MET A 106 -11.38 -3.32 22.12
C MET A 106 -12.35 -4.52 22.14
N GLY A 107 -11.94 -5.68 22.67
CA GLY A 107 -12.77 -6.86 22.88
C GLY A 107 -12.74 -7.89 21.75
N PHE A 108 -11.78 -7.81 20.83
CA PHE A 108 -11.57 -8.87 19.83
C PHE A 108 -10.95 -10.10 20.50
N LYS A 109 -11.60 -11.25 20.36
CA LYS A 109 -11.20 -12.49 21.06
C LYS A 109 -10.03 -13.21 20.40
N ASN A 110 -10.00 -13.22 19.07
CA ASN A 110 -9.02 -13.94 18.27
C ASN A 110 -8.24 -12.93 17.42
N VAL A 111 -7.07 -12.50 17.90
CA VAL A 111 -6.19 -11.57 17.19
C VAL A 111 -4.83 -12.24 17.00
N TYR A 112 -4.38 -12.38 15.75
CA TYR A 112 -3.10 -12.98 15.37
C TYR A 112 -2.22 -11.93 14.69
N GLU A 113 -1.01 -11.75 15.19
CA GLU A 113 -0.03 -10.77 14.72
C GLU A 113 1.10 -11.46 13.97
N MET A 114 1.61 -10.85 12.90
CA MET A 114 2.75 -11.37 12.13
C MET A 114 4.09 -10.82 12.63
N GLN A 115 4.86 -11.65 13.34
CA GLN A 115 6.20 -11.31 13.81
C GLN A 115 7.13 -10.94 12.65
N GLY A 116 7.79 -9.79 12.78
CA GLY A 116 8.71 -9.29 11.77
C GLY A 116 8.03 -8.78 10.49
N GLY A 117 6.69 -8.76 10.45
CA GLY A 117 5.89 -8.14 9.41
C GLY A 117 6.20 -8.61 7.98
N MET A 118 5.93 -7.72 7.03
CA MET A 118 6.19 -7.92 5.61
C MET A 118 7.67 -8.21 5.29
N MET A 119 8.62 -7.75 6.10
CA MET A 119 10.04 -8.07 5.91
C MET A 119 10.30 -9.58 6.04
N LYS A 120 9.73 -10.23 7.07
CA LYS A 120 9.86 -11.68 7.24
C LYS A 120 9.00 -12.45 6.24
N TRP A 121 7.82 -11.93 5.88
CA TRP A 121 6.99 -12.50 4.82
C TRP A 121 7.73 -12.56 3.47
N ARG A 122 8.34 -11.44 3.06
CA ARG A 122 9.11 -11.32 1.82
C ARG A 122 10.39 -12.14 1.84
N ASN A 123 11.11 -12.15 2.98
CA ASN A 123 12.30 -12.99 3.13
C ASN A 123 11.98 -14.49 3.01
N ALA A 124 10.78 -14.90 3.44
CA ALA A 124 10.28 -16.26 3.26
C ALA A 124 9.69 -16.52 1.85
N SER A 125 9.79 -15.54 0.93
CA SER A 125 9.26 -15.62 -0.45
C SER A 125 7.76 -15.97 -0.51
N LEU A 126 6.98 -15.54 0.48
CA LEU A 126 5.55 -15.78 0.54
C LEU A 126 4.78 -14.82 -0.38
N PRO A 127 3.61 -15.22 -0.92
CA PRO A 127 2.90 -14.44 -1.93
C PRO A 127 2.31 -13.14 -1.36
N GLU A 128 2.48 -12.04 -2.07
CA GLU A 128 1.83 -10.76 -1.78
C GLU A 128 1.15 -10.25 -3.07
N VAL A 129 0.07 -9.48 -2.94
CA VAL A 129 -0.37 -8.60 -4.01
C VAL A 129 0.68 -7.51 -4.09
N LYS A 130 1.62 -7.69 -5.01
CA LYS A 130 2.37 -6.54 -5.50
C LYS A 130 1.40 -5.75 -6.32
N VAL A 131 1.34 -4.44 -6.07
CA VAL A 131 1.04 -3.57 -7.20
C VAL A 131 2.19 -3.84 -8.15
N SER A 132 1.91 -4.60 -9.23
CA SER A 132 2.62 -4.27 -10.45
C SER A 132 2.37 -2.78 -10.53
N HIS A 133 3.41 -1.96 -10.41
CA HIS A 133 3.30 -0.69 -11.10
C HIS A 133 2.83 -1.16 -12.49
N SER A 134 1.61 -0.82 -12.92
CA SER A 134 1.37 -0.76 -14.37
C SER A 134 2.63 -0.08 -14.85
N ALA A 135 3.47 -0.75 -15.63
CA ALA A 135 4.91 -0.45 -15.75
C ALA A 135 5.16 0.91 -16.45
N GLY A 136 4.51 1.97 -15.98
CA GLY A 136 3.82 2.93 -16.81
C GLY A 136 3.20 2.32 -18.07
N MET A 137 3.03 3.21 -19.03
CA MET A 137 3.37 2.87 -20.40
C MET A 137 4.89 2.76 -20.55
N SER A 138 5.32 1.81 -21.39
CA SER A 138 6.70 1.77 -21.89
C SER A 138 6.99 2.94 -22.83
N LEU A 139 8.26 3.25 -23.07
CA LEU A 139 8.66 4.22 -24.09
C LEU A 139 8.17 3.86 -25.50
N ALA A 140 8.07 2.56 -25.81
CA ALA A 140 7.50 2.12 -27.08
C ALA A 140 6.01 2.49 -27.20
N GLN A 141 5.21 2.24 -26.16
CA GLN A 141 3.80 2.64 -26.12
C GLN A 141 3.65 4.16 -26.14
N TYR A 142 4.51 4.88 -25.42
CA TYR A 142 4.60 6.34 -25.45
C TYR A 142 4.79 6.86 -26.87
N ASN A 143 5.83 6.41 -27.55
CA ASN A 143 6.17 6.81 -28.91
C ASN A 143 5.05 6.46 -29.91
N GLU A 144 4.38 5.32 -29.74
CA GLU A 144 3.26 4.94 -30.61
C GLU A 144 2.09 5.94 -30.51
N MET A 145 1.81 6.50 -29.33
CA MET A 145 0.72 7.47 -29.17
C MET A 145 1.03 8.86 -29.76
N LEU A 146 2.31 9.15 -29.97
CA LEU A 146 2.77 10.39 -30.61
C LEU A 146 2.53 10.38 -32.12
N LYS A 147 2.51 9.19 -32.75
CA LYS A 147 2.24 9.01 -34.17
C LYS A 147 0.85 9.51 -34.52
N SER A 148 0.80 10.70 -35.08
CA SER A 148 -0.44 11.40 -35.35
C SER A 148 -0.21 12.48 -36.40
N SER A 149 -1.13 12.60 -37.36
CA SER A 149 -1.17 13.73 -38.30
C SER A 149 -1.54 15.04 -37.62
N THR A 150 -2.19 14.96 -36.45
CA THR A 150 -2.55 16.09 -35.60
C THR A 150 -1.50 16.25 -34.49
N PRO A 151 -1.05 17.48 -34.16
CA PRO A 151 -0.15 17.72 -33.03
C PRO A 151 -0.59 17.04 -31.74
N VAL A 152 0.35 16.48 -30.97
CA VAL A 152 0.07 15.79 -29.70
C VAL A 152 0.65 16.59 -28.54
N LEU A 153 -0.20 17.03 -27.62
CA LEU A 153 0.23 17.67 -26.37
C LEU A 153 0.15 16.66 -25.23
N VAL A 154 1.30 16.35 -24.63
CA VAL A 154 1.40 15.46 -23.47
C VAL A 154 1.52 16.28 -22.20
N ASP A 155 0.65 16.02 -21.22
CA ASP A 155 0.63 16.60 -19.87
C ASP A 155 1.07 15.56 -18.83
N PHE A 156 2.27 15.72 -18.27
CA PHE A 156 2.74 14.95 -17.13
C PHE A 156 2.27 15.62 -15.84
N TYR A 157 1.43 14.91 -15.07
CA TYR A 157 0.76 15.45 -13.89
C TYR A 157 0.77 14.49 -12.70
N ALA A 158 0.34 14.98 -11.54
CA ALA A 158 0.03 14.16 -10.36
C ALA A 158 -1.14 14.74 -9.56
N GLU A 159 -1.82 13.90 -8.78
CA GLU A 159 -3.00 14.29 -7.99
C GLU A 159 -2.65 15.20 -6.80
N TRP A 160 -1.39 15.22 -6.37
CA TRP A 160 -0.88 16.10 -5.31
C TRP A 160 -0.34 17.43 -5.88
N CYS A 161 -0.27 17.59 -7.20
CA CYS A 161 0.29 18.76 -7.85
C CYS A 161 -0.77 19.87 -8.02
N ALA A 162 -0.71 20.90 -7.18
CA ALA A 162 -1.67 22.02 -7.23
C ALA A 162 -1.66 22.80 -8.57
N PRO A 163 -0.49 23.11 -9.18
CA PRO A 163 -0.48 23.73 -10.51
C PRO A 163 -1.14 22.84 -11.58
N CYS A 164 -0.92 21.52 -11.54
CA CYS A 164 -1.53 20.57 -12.46
C CYS A 164 -3.07 20.64 -12.40
N LYS A 165 -3.64 20.69 -11.19
CA LYS A 165 -5.09 20.85 -10.99
C LYS A 165 -5.63 22.15 -11.55
N LYS A 166 -4.84 23.23 -11.52
CA LYS A 166 -5.21 24.51 -12.12
C LYS A 166 -5.20 24.45 -13.66
N MET A 167 -4.32 23.63 -14.24
CA MET A 167 -4.18 23.48 -15.68
C MET A 167 -5.22 22.56 -16.32
N GLU A 168 -5.62 21.54 -15.56
CA GLU A 168 -6.55 20.49 -15.99
C GLU A 168 -7.84 20.98 -16.68
N PRO A 169 -8.60 21.95 -16.14
CA PRO A 169 -9.88 22.36 -16.72
C PRO A 169 -9.73 22.86 -18.15
N TYR A 170 -8.72 23.70 -18.40
CA TYR A 170 -8.52 24.25 -19.73
C TYR A 170 -7.91 23.22 -20.69
N LEU A 171 -7.06 22.30 -20.20
CA LEU A 171 -6.52 21.19 -21.02
C LEU A 171 -7.66 20.25 -21.47
N LYS A 172 -8.58 19.90 -20.57
CA LYS A 172 -9.77 19.11 -20.90
C LYS A 172 -10.69 19.83 -21.88
N LYS A 173 -10.89 21.14 -21.68
CA LYS A 173 -11.67 21.98 -22.60
C LYS A 173 -11.07 22.00 -24.01
N MET A 174 -9.76 22.26 -24.14
CA MET A 174 -9.09 22.27 -25.44
C MET A 174 -9.15 20.91 -26.14
N ALA A 175 -9.03 19.81 -25.39
CA ALA A 175 -9.14 18.46 -25.94
C ALA A 175 -10.53 18.20 -26.56
N ALA A 176 -11.58 18.78 -25.97
CA ALA A 176 -12.96 18.64 -26.45
C ALA A 176 -13.30 19.60 -27.60
N GLU A 177 -12.81 20.84 -27.54
CA GLU A 177 -13.18 21.90 -28.49
C GLU A 177 -12.30 21.95 -29.74
N MET A 178 -11.07 21.42 -29.67
CA MET A 178 -10.09 21.51 -30.75
C MET A 178 -9.47 20.15 -31.16
N PRO A 179 -10.24 19.05 -31.28
CA PRO A 179 -9.69 17.72 -31.56
C PRO A 179 -8.99 17.62 -32.92
N GLU A 180 -9.40 18.45 -33.89
CA GLU A 180 -8.77 18.56 -35.21
C GLU A 180 -7.44 19.34 -35.19
N LYS A 181 -7.16 20.09 -34.12
CA LYS A 181 -5.95 20.91 -33.98
C LYS A 181 -4.93 20.30 -33.03
N VAL A 182 -5.38 19.59 -32.00
CA VAL A 182 -4.51 18.97 -31.00
C VAL A 182 -5.14 17.73 -30.40
N LYS A 183 -4.35 16.69 -30.23
CA LYS A 183 -4.64 15.54 -29.38
C LYS A 183 -3.97 15.76 -28.03
N ILE A 184 -4.73 15.81 -26.93
CA ILE A 184 -4.18 16.01 -25.59
C ILE A 184 -4.16 14.67 -24.84
N ILE A 185 -3.00 14.27 -24.37
CA ILE A 185 -2.77 13.05 -23.59
C ILE A 185 -2.28 13.44 -22.21
N ARG A 186 -2.91 12.93 -21.15
CA ARG A 186 -2.50 13.20 -19.78
C ARG A 186 -1.90 11.94 -19.17
N ILE A 187 -0.69 12.04 -18.63
CA ILE A 187 0.09 10.94 -18.06
C ILE A 187 0.33 11.23 -16.58
N LYS A 188 -0.16 10.34 -15.72
CA LYS A 188 0.07 10.44 -14.28
C LYS A 188 1.48 9.95 -13.95
N ALA A 189 2.35 10.86 -13.54
CA ALA A 189 3.77 10.59 -13.31
C ALA A 189 4.01 9.53 -12.23
N ASP A 190 3.19 9.53 -11.17
CA ASP A 190 3.27 8.55 -10.08
C ASP A 190 3.08 7.09 -10.55
N GLU A 191 2.36 6.89 -11.66
CA GLU A 191 2.08 5.57 -12.25
C GLU A 191 3.02 5.25 -13.42
N ASN A 192 3.87 6.20 -13.84
CA ASN A 192 4.72 6.11 -15.04
C ASN A 192 6.18 6.51 -14.72
N THR A 193 6.71 6.05 -13.59
CA THR A 193 8.01 6.47 -13.04
C THR A 193 9.21 6.20 -13.96
N GLU A 194 9.23 5.02 -14.59
CA GLU A 194 10.26 4.60 -15.53
C GLU A 194 10.23 5.46 -16.80
N LEU A 195 9.04 5.68 -17.36
CA LEU A 195 8.86 6.59 -18.50
C LEU A 195 9.30 8.01 -18.17
N CYS A 196 8.90 8.55 -17.02
CA CYS A 196 9.32 9.87 -16.58
C CYS A 196 10.85 9.98 -16.50
N LYS A 197 11.52 8.94 -16.00
CA LYS A 197 12.99 8.86 -15.98
C LYS A 197 13.57 8.85 -17.40
N GLU A 198 13.05 8.02 -18.30
CA GLU A 198 13.52 7.94 -19.69
C GLU A 198 13.32 9.25 -20.46
N LEU A 199 12.25 10.00 -20.16
CA LEU A 199 11.93 11.28 -20.78
C LEU A 199 12.50 12.50 -20.06
N ASN A 200 13.31 12.30 -19.00
CA ASN A 200 13.85 13.36 -18.13
C ASN A 200 12.79 14.29 -17.51
N VAL A 201 11.61 13.75 -17.18
CA VAL A 201 10.57 14.44 -16.41
C VAL A 201 10.88 14.31 -14.92
N SER A 202 11.65 15.27 -14.39
CA SER A 202 12.13 15.28 -13.00
C SER A 202 11.32 16.16 -12.04
N ALA A 203 10.37 16.94 -12.57
CA ALA A 203 9.49 17.81 -11.82
C ALA A 203 8.14 17.94 -12.54
N LEU A 204 7.12 18.45 -11.86
CA LEU A 204 5.76 18.57 -12.38
C LEU A 204 5.20 19.99 -12.18
N PRO A 205 4.24 20.43 -13.01
CA PRO A 205 3.80 19.79 -14.26
C PRO A 205 4.86 19.90 -15.38
N VAL A 206 4.79 19.02 -16.37
CA VAL A 206 5.53 19.16 -17.62
C VAL A 206 4.57 19.01 -18.79
N LEU A 207 4.56 19.98 -19.71
CA LEU A 207 3.92 19.85 -21.00
C LEU A 207 4.96 19.61 -22.09
N LYS A 208 4.68 18.72 -23.04
CA LYS A 208 5.46 18.50 -24.26
C LYS A 208 4.54 18.45 -25.47
N LEU A 209 4.77 19.31 -26.46
CA LEU A 209 4.03 19.35 -27.73
C LEU A 209 4.86 18.69 -28.83
N TYR A 210 4.23 17.75 -29.52
CA TYR A 210 4.81 16.97 -30.60
C TYR A 210 4.13 17.28 -31.92
N LYS A 211 4.93 17.35 -32.99
CA LYS A 211 4.47 17.37 -34.38
C LYS A 211 5.30 16.37 -35.18
N ASN A 212 4.65 15.41 -35.84
CA ASN A 212 5.33 14.32 -36.56
C ASN A 212 6.38 13.63 -35.67
N ASP A 213 6.00 13.26 -34.44
CA ASP A 213 6.84 12.59 -33.43
C ASP A 213 8.04 13.41 -32.90
N ILE A 214 8.20 14.66 -33.34
CA ILE A 214 9.27 15.56 -32.89
C ILE A 214 8.72 16.51 -31.83
N VAL A 215 9.42 16.64 -30.70
CA VAL A 215 9.14 17.67 -29.70
C VAL A 215 9.40 19.04 -30.32
N VAL A 216 8.37 19.86 -30.45
CA VAL A 216 8.47 21.23 -30.98
C VAL A 216 8.36 22.29 -29.89
N TRP A 217 7.86 21.92 -28.71
CA TRP A 217 7.78 22.79 -27.54
C TRP A 217 7.69 21.95 -26.27
N ASP A 218 8.33 22.40 -25.20
CA ASP A 218 8.09 21.89 -23.86
C ASP A 218 8.09 23.01 -22.82
N ASN A 219 7.47 22.72 -21.67
CA ASN A 219 7.36 23.66 -20.57
C ASN A 219 7.34 22.93 -19.24
N LEU A 220 8.26 23.29 -18.36
CA LEU A 220 8.29 22.87 -16.97
C LEU A 220 7.60 23.92 -16.09
N GLY A 221 6.65 23.49 -15.26
CA GLY A 221 5.91 24.35 -14.35
C GLY A 221 4.58 24.85 -14.91
N PHE A 222 3.92 25.73 -14.16
CA PHE A 222 2.62 26.28 -14.55
C PHE A 222 2.71 27.08 -15.85
N VAL A 223 1.72 26.92 -16.73
CA VAL A 223 1.54 27.71 -17.95
C VAL A 223 0.06 28.08 -18.10
N THR A 224 -0.22 29.21 -18.75
CA THR A 224 -1.59 29.71 -18.98
C THR A 224 -2.23 29.06 -20.20
N GLU A 225 -3.56 29.03 -20.23
CA GLU A 225 -4.33 28.53 -21.38
C GLU A 225 -3.92 29.21 -22.70
N GLU A 226 -3.77 30.54 -22.67
CA GLU A 226 -3.41 31.34 -23.85
C GLU A 226 -2.03 30.98 -24.41
N GLU A 227 -1.05 30.75 -23.55
CA GLU A 227 0.29 30.36 -24.02
C GLU A 227 0.26 28.96 -24.61
N VAL A 228 -0.47 28.01 -24.00
CA VAL A 228 -0.64 26.66 -24.57
C VAL A 228 -1.31 26.72 -25.95
N LYS A 229 -2.40 27.50 -26.09
CA LYS A 229 -3.09 27.70 -27.39
C LYS A 229 -2.16 28.30 -28.43
N LYS A 230 -1.38 29.31 -28.07
CA LYS A 230 -0.41 29.94 -28.95
C LYS A 230 0.59 28.93 -29.50
N GLN A 231 1.08 28.00 -28.68
CA GLN A 231 2.04 26.98 -29.14
C GLN A 231 1.40 25.92 -30.04
N ILE A 232 0.13 25.56 -29.78
CA ILE A 232 -0.63 24.64 -30.64
C ILE A 232 -0.87 25.24 -32.03
N LEU A 233 -1.13 26.55 -32.11
CA LEU A 233 -1.55 27.24 -33.34
C LEU A 233 -0.41 27.80 -34.19
N LYS A 234 0.84 27.78 -33.70
CA LYS A 234 2.03 28.03 -34.53
C LYS A 234 2.23 26.92 -35.55
#